data_AF-A0A6I8UEH5-F1
#
_entry.id   AF-A0A6I8UEH5-F1
#
_cell.length_a   1.000
_cell.length_b   1.000
_cell.length_c   1.000
_cell.angle_alpha   90.00
_cell.angle_beta   90.00
_cell.angle_gamma   90.00
#
_symmetry.space_group_name_H-M   'P 1'
#
loop_
_entity.id
_entity.type
_entity.pdbx_description
1 polymer ?
#
loop_
_entity_poly.entity_id
_entity_poly.type
_entity_poly.pdbx_seq_one_letter_code
_entity_poly.pdbx_strand_id
1 'polypeptide(L)'
;MFPLRSLTVLCLIIATCQAKSIKKAQANLLEPNFGLDDWQGKWFPYAPGEPHIPKVQRVPETTTIPNTKDDWRGKWFPYAPGEPHVIKQQNTSTSAASEEAFTDSWNGNWFPQAPNERLKQQVEAVKTLKETICDDGMRNLAVDYDPNDVGQSFNILCISNNRSTYDPNMSREAVLTEHFLPSAYVPPSKCLNVSIEYTHLPPTNGQYRPMPAEYGTYSYLPPQRYMRNLAEGAIVMMYHPCAFQGQVDQLQQIVGGCLYRHLITPSQSLSPERPLALLAWSHILEMSVVDKHLVADFIKKYAKQGPLAVENLSRLVNKRESYKVGLQTEARLVTSEDDAELCGYLGEQM
;
A
#
# COMPACT_ATOMS: atom_id res chain seq x y z
N MET A 1 -8.09 73.79 20.64
CA MET A 1 -8.94 73.52 21.81
C MET A 1 -9.76 72.28 21.54
N PHE A 2 -9.60 71.26 22.38
CA PHE A 2 -10.40 70.03 22.47
C PHE A 2 -11.91 70.31 22.43
N PRO A 3 -12.76 69.42 21.85
CA PRO A 3 -13.17 68.18 22.51
C PRO A 3 -13.42 67.02 21.49
N LEU A 4 -13.81 65.78 21.78
CA LEU A 4 -14.31 65.07 22.94
C LEU A 4 -14.01 63.56 22.67
N ARG A 5 -13.13 62.93 23.46
CA ARG A 5 -13.06 61.47 23.57
C ARG A 5 -14.02 61.06 24.68
N SER A 6 -15.14 60.42 24.36
CA SER A 6 -15.86 59.46 25.22
C SER A 6 -17.13 59.01 24.52
N LEU A 7 -17.08 57.87 23.85
CA LEU A 7 -18.21 56.94 23.76
C LEU A 7 -17.70 55.57 23.30
N THR A 8 -16.78 54.99 24.08
CA THR A 8 -16.64 53.54 24.18
C THR A 8 -17.66 53.03 25.18
N VAL A 9 -18.14 51.80 24.96
CA VAL A 9 -19.02 51.01 25.83
C VAL A 9 -20.53 51.27 25.66
N LEU A 10 -21.13 50.74 24.58
CA LEU A 10 -22.40 49.99 24.65
C LEU A 10 -22.78 49.38 23.27
N CYS A 11 -22.08 48.33 22.84
CA CYS A 11 -22.59 47.40 21.81
C CYS A 11 -22.07 45.98 22.06
N LEU A 12 -21.96 45.61 23.34
CA LEU A 12 -21.99 44.23 23.79
C LEU A 12 -23.46 43.93 24.10
N ILE A 13 -23.92 42.76 23.65
CA ILE A 13 -25.27 42.20 23.84
C ILE A 13 -26.25 42.66 22.74
N ILE A 14 -26.26 41.95 21.60
CA ILE A 14 -27.41 41.21 21.04
C ILE A 14 -26.92 40.59 19.72
N ALA A 15 -26.34 39.39 19.83
CA ALA A 15 -26.33 38.39 18.77
C ALA A 15 -26.25 37.05 19.49
N THR A 16 -27.35 36.70 20.16
CA THR A 16 -27.54 35.40 20.79
C THR A 16 -27.35 34.32 19.74
N CYS A 17 -26.37 33.45 19.97
CA CYS A 17 -26.17 32.20 19.27
C CYS A 17 -27.48 31.41 19.22
N GLN A 18 -28.14 31.39 18.06
CA GLN A 18 -29.03 30.30 17.69
C GLN A 18 -28.16 29.22 17.06
N ALA A 19 -27.50 28.43 17.93
CA ALA A 19 -26.93 27.16 17.52
C ALA A 19 -28.09 26.28 17.09
N LYS A 20 -28.35 26.19 15.78
CA LYS A 20 -29.22 25.17 15.22
C LYS A 20 -28.51 23.84 15.43
N SER A 21 -28.85 23.19 16.54
CA SER A 21 -28.58 21.77 16.76
C SER A 21 -29.12 21.01 15.55
N ILE A 22 -28.22 20.46 14.75
CA ILE A 22 -28.58 19.48 13.73
C ILE A 22 -29.10 18.27 14.51
N LYS A 23 -30.42 18.08 14.48
CA LYS A 23 -31.02 16.83 14.95
C LYS A 23 -30.39 15.71 14.13
N LYS A 24 -29.59 14.87 14.79
CA LYS A 24 -29.24 13.54 14.27
C LYS A 24 -30.57 12.87 13.95
N ALA A 25 -30.89 12.71 12.67
CA ALA A 25 -31.89 11.76 12.27
C ALA A 25 -31.32 10.40 12.66
N GLN A 26 -31.83 9.84 13.75
CA GLN A 26 -31.69 8.41 14.01
C GLN A 26 -32.41 7.72 12.85
N ALA A 27 -31.64 7.31 11.85
CA ALA A 27 -32.07 6.21 11.02
C ALA A 27 -32.27 5.03 11.97
N ASN A 28 -33.53 4.64 12.17
CA ASN A 28 -33.86 3.35 12.76
C ASN A 28 -33.33 2.28 11.80
N LEU A 29 -32.04 1.95 11.96
CA LEU A 29 -31.54 0.66 11.54
C LEU A 29 -32.34 -0.35 12.37
N LEU A 30 -33.21 -1.09 11.68
CA LEU A 30 -33.76 -2.32 12.21
C LEU A 30 -32.58 -3.13 12.72
N GLU A 31 -32.52 -3.34 14.04
CA GLU A 31 -31.57 -4.28 14.62
C GLU A 31 -31.77 -5.61 13.91
N PRO A 32 -30.74 -6.19 13.28
CA PRO A 32 -30.83 -7.56 12.85
C PRO A 32 -30.86 -8.36 14.14
N ASN A 33 -32.06 -8.79 14.54
CA ASN A 33 -32.26 -9.71 15.64
C ASN A 33 -31.77 -11.09 15.18
N PHE A 34 -30.45 -11.23 15.01
CA PHE A 34 -29.81 -12.53 15.03
C PHE A 34 -29.79 -12.93 16.49
N GLY A 35 -30.67 -13.88 16.84
CA GLY A 35 -30.67 -14.49 18.16
C GLY A 35 -29.26 -14.87 18.55
N LEU A 36 -28.74 -14.16 19.54
CA LEU A 36 -27.52 -14.51 20.25
C LEU A 36 -27.88 -15.65 21.20
N ASP A 37 -28.01 -16.86 20.69
CA ASP A 37 -27.92 -18.06 21.51
C ASP A 37 -27.42 -19.19 20.61
N ASP A 38 -26.30 -19.79 21.02
CA ASP A 38 -25.59 -20.94 20.42
C ASP A 38 -24.52 -20.67 19.33
N TRP A 39 -23.62 -19.71 19.57
CA TRP A 39 -22.29 -19.75 18.92
C TRP A 39 -21.49 -20.93 19.48
N GLN A 40 -21.42 -22.03 18.73
CA GLN A 40 -20.54 -23.18 19.02
C GLN A 40 -19.36 -23.20 18.06
N GLY A 41 -18.49 -22.19 18.16
CA GLY A 41 -17.27 -22.11 17.36
C GLY A 41 -16.29 -23.23 17.70
N LYS A 42 -16.27 -24.29 16.88
CA LYS A 42 -15.26 -25.37 17.03
C LYS A 42 -13.83 -24.95 16.66
N TRP A 43 -13.65 -23.83 15.95
CA TRP A 43 -12.36 -23.42 15.39
C TRP A 43 -11.96 -21.97 15.66
N PHE A 44 -12.89 -21.13 16.14
CA PHE A 44 -12.61 -19.74 16.47
C PHE A 44 -13.24 -19.40 17.83
N PRO A 45 -12.47 -18.83 18.76
CA PRO A 45 -12.95 -18.54 20.11
C PRO A 45 -13.94 -17.34 20.17
N TYR A 46 -14.06 -16.55 19.10
CA TYR A 46 -14.92 -15.36 19.06
C TYR A 46 -15.72 -15.29 17.76
N ALA A 47 -16.88 -14.63 17.84
CA ALA A 47 -17.75 -14.41 16.69
C ALA A 47 -17.24 -13.27 15.77
N PRO A 48 -17.40 -13.35 14.44
CA PRO A 48 -17.09 -12.28 13.51
C PRO A 48 -17.86 -11.02 13.87
N GLY A 49 -17.13 -9.94 14.15
CA GLY A 49 -17.70 -8.64 14.48
C GLY A 49 -17.51 -8.19 15.93
N GLU A 50 -16.94 -9.02 16.82
CA GLU A 50 -16.54 -8.53 18.15
C GLU A 50 -15.26 -7.67 18.07
N PRO A 51 -15.24 -6.47 18.70
CA PRO A 51 -14.03 -5.66 18.78
C PRO A 51 -12.99 -6.31 19.70
N HIS A 52 -11.79 -6.50 19.19
CA HIS A 52 -10.66 -7.07 19.92
C HIS A 52 -10.14 -6.10 20.99
N ILE A 53 -10.70 -6.15 22.19
CA ILE A 53 -10.13 -5.52 23.38
C ILE A 53 -9.47 -6.63 24.21
N PRO A 54 -8.16 -6.59 24.47
CA PRO A 54 -7.52 -7.59 25.32
C PRO A 54 -7.96 -7.38 26.77
N LYS A 55 -9.00 -8.09 27.20
CA LYS A 55 -9.28 -8.27 28.63
C LYS A 55 -8.20 -9.20 29.19
N VAL A 56 -7.27 -8.63 29.93
CA VAL A 56 -6.34 -9.39 30.78
C VAL A 56 -7.18 -10.09 31.85
N GLN A 57 -7.59 -11.32 31.58
CA GLN A 57 -8.23 -12.17 32.57
C GLN A 57 -7.19 -13.11 33.16
N ARG A 58 -6.77 -12.78 34.39
CA ARG A 58 -5.94 -13.63 35.24
C ARG A 58 -6.77 -14.87 35.58
N VAL A 59 -6.48 -16.01 34.95
CA VAL A 59 -7.14 -17.29 35.27
C VAL A 59 -6.61 -17.79 36.62
N PRO A 60 -7.45 -18.15 37.60
CA PRO A 60 -6.99 -18.87 38.78
C PRO A 60 -6.64 -20.30 38.40
N GLU A 61 -5.48 -20.79 38.86
CA GLU A 61 -5.13 -22.21 38.83
C GLU A 61 -6.27 -23.04 39.43
N THR A 62 -7.01 -23.75 38.58
CA THR A 62 -7.95 -24.76 39.02
C THR A 62 -7.37 -26.10 38.61
N THR A 63 -6.76 -26.76 39.59
CA THR A 63 -6.23 -28.12 39.51
C THR A 63 -7.40 -29.10 39.42
N THR A 64 -8.00 -29.24 38.24
CA THR A 64 -8.97 -30.29 37.96
C THR A 64 -8.73 -30.82 36.57
N ILE A 65 -8.05 -31.98 36.53
CA ILE A 65 -7.89 -32.82 35.35
C ILE A 65 -9.29 -33.35 35.00
N PRO A 66 -9.89 -32.99 33.84
CA PRO A 66 -11.05 -33.70 33.35
C PRO A 66 -10.56 -35.04 32.81
N ASN A 67 -10.93 -36.10 33.50
CA ASN A 67 -10.65 -37.47 33.07
C ASN A 67 -11.69 -37.84 31.98
N THR A 68 -11.53 -37.30 30.78
CA THR A 68 -12.26 -37.75 29.59
C THR A 68 -11.23 -38.20 28.56
N LYS A 69 -11.08 -39.53 28.43
CA LYS A 69 -10.50 -40.16 27.25
C LYS A 69 -11.43 -39.86 26.08
N ASP A 70 -11.26 -38.70 25.46
CA ASP A 70 -11.92 -38.40 24.21
C ASP A 70 -11.14 -39.07 23.08
N ASP A 71 -11.88 -39.90 22.34
CA ASP A 71 -11.44 -40.75 21.25
C ASP A 71 -11.02 -39.87 20.04
N TRP A 72 -9.86 -39.21 20.14
CA TRP A 72 -9.33 -38.29 19.13
C TRP A 72 -9.05 -39.02 17.82
N ARG A 73 -9.82 -38.69 16.76
CA ARG A 73 -9.66 -39.23 15.39
C ARG A 73 -9.38 -38.14 14.37
N GLY A 74 -8.59 -37.12 14.75
CA GLY A 74 -8.24 -36.02 13.86
C GLY A 74 -7.44 -36.52 12.65
N LYS A 75 -8.02 -36.44 11.44
CA LYS A 75 -7.35 -36.88 10.20
C LYS A 75 -6.15 -36.02 9.76
N TRP A 76 -5.97 -34.85 10.39
CA TRP A 76 -5.05 -33.81 9.92
C TRP A 76 -3.93 -33.45 10.90
N PHE A 77 -4.04 -33.87 12.16
CA PHE A 77 -3.02 -33.59 13.18
C PHE A 77 -2.72 -34.86 13.98
N PRO A 78 -1.44 -35.29 14.07
CA PRO A 78 -1.07 -36.54 14.71
C PRO A 78 -1.24 -36.54 16.24
N TYR A 79 -1.44 -35.36 16.86
CA TYR A 79 -1.56 -35.22 18.32
C TYR A 79 -2.80 -34.41 18.71
N ALA A 80 -3.36 -34.73 19.87
CA ALA A 80 -4.51 -34.01 20.42
C ALA A 80 -4.08 -32.63 20.97
N PRO A 81 -4.99 -31.63 21.00
CA PRO A 81 -4.69 -30.33 21.57
C PRO A 81 -4.34 -30.44 23.06
N GLY A 82 -3.16 -29.94 23.45
CA GLY A 82 -2.72 -29.90 24.86
C GLY A 82 -1.57 -30.85 25.22
N GLU A 83 -1.09 -31.70 24.31
CA GLU A 83 0.11 -32.49 24.56
C GLU A 83 1.40 -31.65 24.41
N PRO A 84 2.31 -31.62 25.40
CA PRO A 84 3.56 -30.87 25.29
C PRO A 84 4.48 -31.48 24.22
N HIS A 85 4.76 -30.71 23.18
CA HIS A 85 5.67 -31.10 22.09
C HIS A 85 7.12 -30.98 22.53
N VAL A 86 7.65 -31.99 23.22
CA VAL A 86 9.09 -32.08 23.46
C VAL A 86 9.71 -32.97 22.40
N ILE A 87 10.33 -32.33 21.40
CA ILE A 87 11.29 -33.01 20.53
C ILE A 87 12.44 -33.48 21.43
N LYS A 88 12.46 -34.77 21.78
CA LYS A 88 13.66 -35.39 22.32
C LYS A 88 14.70 -35.38 21.20
N GLN A 89 15.67 -34.45 21.29
CA GLN A 89 16.93 -34.59 20.59
C GLN A 89 17.59 -35.89 21.10
N GLN A 90 17.47 -36.96 20.32
CA GLN A 90 18.27 -38.15 20.56
C GLN A 90 19.62 -37.98 19.88
N ASN A 91 20.62 -37.82 20.74
CA ASN A 91 22.03 -37.93 20.39
C ASN A 91 22.30 -39.26 19.69
N THR A 92 23.12 -39.17 18.66
CA THR A 92 23.75 -40.28 17.93
C THR A 92 24.37 -41.31 18.87
N SER A 93 23.90 -42.55 18.78
CA SER A 93 24.75 -43.72 19.00
C SER A 93 24.19 -44.94 18.28
N THR A 94 25.08 -45.57 17.52
CA THR A 94 24.97 -46.83 16.79
C THR A 94 24.49 -48.00 17.66
N SER A 95 23.45 -48.70 17.19
CA SER A 95 23.33 -50.15 17.35
C SER A 95 22.32 -50.71 16.35
N ALA A 96 22.79 -51.64 15.52
CA ALA A 96 21.99 -52.41 14.59
C ALA A 96 20.96 -53.27 15.35
N ALA A 97 19.68 -53.11 15.00
CA ALA A 97 18.63 -54.08 15.28
C ALA A 97 17.58 -53.96 14.16
N SER A 98 17.28 -55.11 13.57
CA SER A 98 16.35 -55.39 12.48
C SER A 98 15.10 -54.51 12.42
N GLU A 99 14.99 -53.72 11.36
CA GLU A 99 13.74 -53.09 10.93
C GLU A 99 12.84 -54.16 10.31
N GLU A 100 11.81 -54.59 11.04
CA GLU A 100 10.63 -55.17 10.40
C GLU A 100 9.97 -54.07 9.57
N ALA A 101 10.05 -54.22 8.26
CA ALA A 101 9.47 -53.31 7.30
C ALA A 101 7.95 -53.29 7.45
N PHE A 102 7.42 -52.24 8.07
CA PHE A 102 6.00 -51.90 7.94
C PHE A 102 5.79 -51.40 6.52
N THR A 103 5.42 -52.30 5.61
CA THR A 103 5.06 -51.96 4.23
C THR A 103 3.67 -51.34 4.23
N ASP A 104 3.57 -50.05 4.56
CA ASP A 104 2.39 -49.30 4.16
C ASP A 104 2.44 -49.14 2.64
N SER A 105 1.51 -49.80 1.93
CA SER A 105 1.36 -49.61 0.49
C SER A 105 0.94 -48.16 0.27
N TRP A 106 1.87 -47.36 -0.22
CA TRP A 106 1.62 -45.96 -0.50
C TRP A 106 0.71 -45.86 -1.75
N ASN A 107 -0.54 -45.46 -1.55
CA ASN A 107 -1.57 -45.51 -2.59
C ASN A 107 -1.78 -44.18 -3.35
N GLY A 108 -0.87 -43.20 -3.21
CA GLY A 108 -0.78 -42.02 -4.10
C GLY A 108 -1.99 -41.08 -4.18
N ASN A 109 -3.07 -41.27 -3.41
CA ASN A 109 -4.32 -40.51 -3.62
C ASN A 109 -4.26 -39.02 -3.22
N TRP A 110 -3.26 -38.58 -2.44
CA TRP A 110 -3.16 -37.18 -1.99
C TRP A 110 -1.79 -36.55 -2.19
N PHE A 111 -0.76 -37.36 -2.46
CA PHE A 111 0.58 -36.90 -2.80
C PHE A 111 1.12 -37.81 -3.89
N PRO A 112 1.84 -37.29 -4.90
CA PRO A 112 2.39 -38.08 -6.00
C PRO A 112 3.77 -38.71 -5.72
N GLN A 113 4.36 -38.55 -4.53
CA GLN A 113 5.63 -39.19 -4.15
C GLN A 113 5.60 -39.85 -2.77
N ALA A 114 6.36 -40.95 -2.62
CA ALA A 114 6.49 -41.68 -1.36
C ALA A 114 7.49 -41.01 -0.40
N PRO A 115 7.36 -41.19 0.93
CA PRO A 115 8.15 -40.47 1.95
C PRO A 115 9.67 -40.63 1.87
N ASN A 116 10.17 -41.61 1.10
CA ASN A 116 11.60 -41.96 1.02
C ASN A 116 12.21 -41.76 -0.38
N GLU A 117 11.47 -41.17 -1.32
CA GLU A 117 11.95 -40.97 -2.68
C GLU A 117 12.81 -39.69 -2.74
N ARG A 118 14.14 -39.85 -2.58
CA ARG A 118 15.07 -38.76 -2.86
C ARG A 118 15.01 -38.39 -4.34
N LEU A 119 14.55 -37.17 -4.58
CA LEU A 119 14.51 -36.41 -5.83
C LEU A 119 15.82 -36.46 -6.65
N LYS A 120 16.11 -37.59 -7.28
CA LYS A 120 17.18 -37.70 -8.28
C LYS A 120 16.74 -37.11 -9.64
N GLN A 121 15.44 -36.95 -9.88
CA GLN A 121 14.91 -36.31 -11.09
C GLN A 121 14.79 -34.78 -11.01
N GLN A 122 14.85 -34.15 -9.83
CA GLN A 122 14.94 -32.68 -9.77
C GLN A 122 16.35 -32.15 -9.98
N VAL A 123 17.42 -32.90 -9.70
CA VAL A 123 18.78 -32.34 -9.86
C VAL A 123 19.16 -32.16 -11.33
N GLU A 124 18.58 -32.93 -12.25
CA GLU A 124 18.82 -32.78 -13.69
C GLU A 124 17.77 -31.91 -14.41
N ALA A 125 16.55 -31.77 -13.88
CA ALA A 125 15.56 -30.81 -14.37
C ALA A 125 15.77 -29.38 -13.84
N VAL A 126 16.44 -29.23 -12.68
CA VAL A 126 16.84 -27.92 -12.12
C VAL A 126 18.06 -27.36 -12.87
N LYS A 127 18.76 -28.16 -13.69
CA LYS A 127 19.91 -27.71 -14.48
C LYS A 127 19.55 -27.12 -15.86
N THR A 128 18.27 -27.19 -16.26
CA THR A 128 17.76 -26.69 -17.56
C THR A 128 16.60 -25.71 -17.45
N LEU A 129 16.25 -25.24 -16.25
CA LEU A 129 15.60 -23.96 -16.07
C LEU A 129 16.71 -22.94 -15.82
N LYS A 130 17.19 -22.27 -16.88
CA LYS A 130 17.71 -20.91 -16.70
C LYS A 130 16.61 -20.18 -15.92
N GLU A 131 16.92 -19.69 -14.73
CA GLU A 131 16.03 -18.80 -13.98
C GLU A 131 15.55 -17.72 -14.95
N THR A 132 14.32 -17.83 -15.43
CA THR A 132 13.73 -16.80 -16.27
C THR A 132 13.47 -15.64 -15.33
N ILE A 133 14.43 -14.71 -15.26
CA ILE A 133 14.34 -13.51 -14.45
C ILE A 133 13.04 -12.79 -14.83
N CYS A 134 12.12 -12.67 -13.86
CA CYS A 134 10.76 -12.16 -14.04
C CYS A 134 10.75 -10.67 -14.45
N ASP A 135 11.61 -9.87 -13.82
CA ASP A 135 11.81 -8.45 -14.06
C ASP A 135 13.13 -8.04 -13.40
N ASP A 136 14.07 -7.52 -14.19
CA ASP A 136 15.36 -6.99 -13.74
C ASP A 136 15.46 -5.47 -13.91
N GLY A 137 14.36 -4.82 -14.29
CA GLY A 137 14.32 -3.38 -14.55
C GLY A 137 15.22 -2.88 -15.68
N MET A 138 15.79 -3.78 -16.49
CA MET A 138 16.74 -3.43 -17.56
C MET A 138 16.35 -4.02 -18.92
N ARG A 139 15.89 -5.27 -18.96
CA ARG A 139 15.56 -5.98 -20.21
C ARG A 139 14.05 -6.05 -20.44
N ASN A 140 13.65 -6.21 -21.71
CA ASN A 140 12.25 -6.36 -22.14
C ASN A 140 11.32 -5.24 -21.64
N LEU A 141 11.85 -4.03 -21.47
CA LEU A 141 11.11 -2.89 -20.94
C LEU A 141 10.04 -2.38 -21.90
N ALA A 142 10.20 -2.64 -23.20
CA ALA A 142 9.28 -2.24 -24.26
C ALA A 142 7.83 -2.76 -24.09
N VAL A 143 7.60 -3.72 -23.19
CA VAL A 143 6.24 -4.15 -22.80
C VAL A 143 5.48 -3.04 -22.07
N ASP A 144 6.16 -2.20 -21.28
CA ASP A 144 5.57 -1.07 -20.57
C ASP A 144 5.95 0.28 -21.22
N TYR A 145 7.25 0.45 -21.52
CA TYR A 145 7.82 1.68 -22.05
C TYR A 145 9.22 1.41 -22.62
N ASP A 146 9.47 1.82 -23.86
CA ASP A 146 10.82 1.83 -24.45
C ASP A 146 11.32 3.28 -24.58
N PRO A 147 12.35 3.70 -23.81
CA PRO A 147 12.91 5.04 -23.92
C PRO A 147 13.58 5.33 -25.27
N ASN A 148 13.93 4.29 -26.04
CA ASN A 148 14.56 4.45 -27.36
C ASN A 148 13.53 4.53 -28.49
N ASP A 149 12.27 4.22 -28.22
CA ASP A 149 11.20 4.33 -29.20
C ASP A 149 10.75 5.80 -29.32
N VAL A 150 11.18 6.43 -30.41
CA VAL A 150 10.80 7.80 -30.76
C VAL A 150 9.27 7.99 -30.81
N GLY A 151 8.53 6.93 -31.13
CA GLY A 151 7.08 6.92 -31.13
C GLY A 151 6.47 7.17 -29.75
N GLN A 152 7.20 6.92 -28.66
CA GLN A 152 6.73 7.15 -27.29
C GLN A 152 7.11 8.52 -26.72
N SER A 153 7.72 9.39 -27.53
CA SER A 153 8.06 10.76 -27.14
C SER A 153 6.84 11.59 -26.73
N PHE A 154 5.63 11.22 -27.20
CA PHE A 154 4.40 11.91 -26.81
C PHE A 154 4.14 11.86 -25.30
N ASN A 155 4.67 10.87 -24.58
CA ASN A 155 4.51 10.79 -23.13
C ASN A 155 5.14 11.98 -22.38
N ILE A 156 6.14 12.62 -23.00
CA ILE A 156 6.98 13.66 -22.38
C ILE A 156 6.77 15.03 -23.03
N LEU A 157 6.32 15.06 -24.29
CA LEU A 157 6.21 16.29 -25.06
C LEU A 157 4.83 16.96 -24.93
N CYS A 158 4.82 18.28 -24.81
CA CYS A 158 3.60 19.06 -24.96
C CYS A 158 3.22 19.22 -26.44
N ILE A 159 2.23 18.44 -26.88
CA ILE A 159 1.72 18.43 -28.27
C ILE A 159 0.48 19.35 -28.44
N SER A 160 -0.03 19.96 -27.36
CA SER A 160 -1.21 20.85 -27.48
C SER A 160 -0.92 22.10 -28.30
N ASN A 161 -1.73 22.33 -29.33
CA ASN A 161 -1.73 23.57 -30.11
C ASN A 161 -2.25 24.76 -29.30
N ASN A 162 -3.12 24.51 -28.31
CA ASN A 162 -3.65 25.54 -27.43
C ASN A 162 -3.08 25.33 -26.02
N ARG A 163 -1.89 25.88 -25.77
CA ARG A 163 -1.24 25.77 -24.45
C ARG A 163 -1.97 26.57 -23.38
N SER A 164 -2.69 27.62 -23.75
CA SER A 164 -3.42 28.45 -22.78
C SER A 164 -4.53 27.70 -22.04
N THR A 165 -4.99 26.55 -22.54
CA THR A 165 -5.95 25.71 -21.80
C THR A 165 -5.34 25.05 -20.55
N TYR A 166 -4.01 25.05 -20.43
CA TYR A 166 -3.25 24.53 -19.29
C TYR A 166 -2.77 25.64 -18.35
N ASP A 167 -3.14 26.90 -18.63
CA ASP A 167 -2.77 28.01 -17.76
C ASP A 167 -3.47 27.87 -16.40
N PRO A 168 -2.81 28.29 -15.30
CA PRO A 168 -3.34 28.11 -13.96
C PRO A 168 -4.66 28.86 -13.80
N ASN A 169 -5.71 28.17 -13.37
CA ASN A 169 -7.04 28.76 -13.23
C ASN A 169 -7.51 28.74 -11.76
N MET A 170 -7.45 29.90 -11.11
CA MET A 170 -7.86 30.08 -9.70
C MET A 170 -9.34 29.79 -9.44
N SER A 171 -10.20 29.80 -10.47
CA SER A 171 -11.62 29.45 -10.32
C SER A 171 -11.87 27.95 -10.33
N ARG A 172 -10.85 27.13 -10.65
CA ARG A 172 -10.96 25.66 -10.69
C ARG A 172 -10.46 25.07 -9.39
N GLU A 173 -11.40 24.60 -8.59
CA GLU A 173 -11.13 23.90 -7.35
C GLU A 173 -10.41 22.56 -7.60
N ALA A 174 -9.55 22.20 -6.66
CA ALA A 174 -8.92 20.89 -6.60
C ALA A 174 -9.95 19.80 -6.33
N VAL A 175 -9.72 18.61 -6.88
CA VAL A 175 -10.62 17.46 -6.74
C VAL A 175 -9.86 16.30 -6.12
N LEU A 176 -10.40 15.78 -5.02
CA LEU A 176 -9.95 14.55 -4.39
C LEU A 176 -10.86 13.40 -4.82
N THR A 177 -10.30 12.43 -5.53
CA THR A 177 -10.99 11.22 -5.99
C THR A 177 -10.46 10.01 -5.22
N GLU A 178 -11.36 9.24 -4.65
CA GLU A 178 -11.06 7.96 -3.99
C GLU A 178 -11.61 6.80 -4.85
N HIS A 179 -10.77 5.81 -5.10
CA HIS A 179 -11.15 4.57 -5.77
C HIS A 179 -11.35 3.47 -4.74
N PHE A 180 -12.60 3.08 -4.51
CA PHE A 180 -12.92 2.09 -3.49
C PHE A 180 -12.21 0.75 -3.73
N LEU A 181 -11.56 0.22 -2.69
CA LEU A 181 -10.98 -1.11 -2.65
C LEU A 181 -11.37 -1.81 -1.35
N PRO A 182 -11.67 -3.12 -1.38
CA PRO A 182 -11.82 -3.89 -0.15
C PRO A 182 -10.54 -3.87 0.68
N SER A 183 -10.66 -3.80 2.01
CA SER A 183 -9.49 -3.76 2.91
C SER A 183 -8.57 -4.99 2.81
N ALA A 184 -9.10 -6.12 2.32
CA ALA A 184 -8.35 -7.35 2.08
C ALA A 184 -7.67 -7.41 0.69
N TYR A 185 -7.85 -6.38 -0.15
CA TYR A 185 -7.28 -6.37 -1.50
C TYR A 185 -5.75 -6.21 -1.43
N VAL A 186 -5.05 -7.23 -1.95
CA VAL A 186 -3.61 -7.19 -2.16
C VAL A 186 -3.34 -7.21 -3.66
N PRO A 187 -2.65 -6.19 -4.21
CA PRO A 187 -2.34 -6.16 -5.63
C PRO A 187 -1.37 -7.28 -6.03
N PRO A 188 -1.61 -7.99 -7.14
CA PRO A 188 -0.71 -9.04 -7.60
C PRO A 188 0.49 -8.48 -8.37
N SER A 189 1.67 -9.06 -8.16
CA SER A 189 2.86 -8.79 -8.97
C SER A 189 2.80 -9.49 -10.32
N LYS A 190 3.24 -8.84 -11.41
CA LYS A 190 3.23 -9.39 -12.79
C LYS A 190 4.57 -9.24 -13.49
N CYS A 191 5.14 -10.34 -13.99
CA CYS A 191 6.37 -10.36 -14.78
C CYS A 191 6.21 -9.67 -16.14
N LEU A 192 7.33 -9.27 -16.77
CA LEU A 192 7.35 -8.58 -18.06
C LEU A 192 6.84 -9.40 -19.27
N ASN A 193 6.42 -10.65 -19.07
CA ASN A 193 5.82 -11.47 -20.12
C ASN A 193 4.34 -11.18 -20.38
N VAL A 194 3.71 -10.34 -19.56
CA VAL A 194 2.30 -9.93 -19.70
C VAL A 194 2.17 -8.42 -19.65
N SER A 195 1.23 -7.87 -20.43
CA SER A 195 0.79 -6.48 -20.30
C SER A 195 -0.07 -6.31 -19.03
N ILE A 196 -0.05 -5.10 -18.48
CA ILE A 196 -0.90 -4.71 -17.35
C ILE A 196 -1.81 -3.57 -17.80
N GLU A 197 -3.10 -3.77 -17.63
CA GLU A 197 -4.14 -2.76 -17.86
C GLU A 197 -4.76 -2.31 -16.54
N TYR A 198 -5.21 -1.06 -16.51
CA TYR A 198 -5.83 -0.44 -15.33
C TYR A 198 -7.24 0.03 -15.65
N THR A 199 -8.07 0.09 -14.62
CA THR A 199 -9.50 0.43 -14.74
C THR A 199 -9.79 1.93 -14.82
N HIS A 200 -8.82 2.76 -14.45
CA HIS A 200 -8.93 4.21 -14.39
C HIS A 200 -7.55 4.86 -14.62
N LEU A 201 -7.56 6.15 -14.97
CA LEU A 201 -6.38 6.94 -15.27
C LEU A 201 -6.44 8.29 -14.52
N PRO A 202 -5.32 8.79 -13.96
CA PRO A 202 -4.12 8.02 -13.63
C PRO A 202 -4.43 6.83 -12.70
N PRO A 203 -3.79 5.67 -12.88
CA PRO A 203 -4.08 4.52 -12.04
C PRO A 203 -3.45 4.69 -10.66
N THR A 204 -4.22 4.38 -9.62
CA THR A 204 -3.80 4.45 -8.20
C THR A 204 -3.82 3.12 -7.47
N ASN A 205 -4.27 2.08 -8.16
CA ASN A 205 -4.31 0.72 -7.69
C ASN A 205 -4.31 -0.25 -8.86
N GLY A 206 -3.98 -1.50 -8.57
CA GLY A 206 -3.92 -2.58 -9.55
C GLY A 206 -2.63 -3.37 -9.49
N GLN A 207 -2.39 -4.15 -10.53
CA GLN A 207 -1.23 -5.03 -10.63
C GLN A 207 0.06 -4.21 -10.82
N TYR A 208 1.20 -4.71 -10.37
CA TYR A 208 2.47 -3.97 -10.44
C TYR A 208 3.65 -4.81 -10.93
N ARG A 209 4.73 -4.15 -11.37
CA ARG A 209 6.00 -4.81 -11.70
C ARG A 209 6.81 -5.13 -10.44
N PRO A 210 7.40 -6.34 -10.32
CA PRO A 210 8.16 -6.73 -9.14
C PRO A 210 9.26 -5.75 -8.79
N MET A 211 9.95 -5.13 -9.74
CA MET A 211 10.98 -4.14 -9.43
C MET A 211 10.37 -2.75 -9.25
N PRO A 212 10.40 -2.18 -8.02
CA PRO A 212 9.88 -0.85 -7.74
C PRO A 212 10.79 0.23 -8.35
N ALA A 213 10.22 1.40 -8.64
CA ALA A 213 10.99 2.56 -9.04
C ALA A 213 11.87 3.07 -7.90
N GLU A 214 13.07 3.54 -8.22
CA GLU A 214 13.90 4.35 -7.33
C GLU A 214 13.17 5.65 -6.98
N TYR A 215 13.23 6.13 -5.74
CA TYR A 215 12.58 7.38 -5.40
C TYR A 215 13.29 8.56 -6.07
N GLY A 216 12.53 9.51 -6.63
CA GLY A 216 13.12 10.63 -7.37
C GLY A 216 12.27 11.19 -8.51
N THR A 217 12.92 11.99 -9.36
CA THR A 217 12.30 12.62 -10.53
C THR A 217 12.70 11.88 -11.80
N TYR A 218 11.72 11.59 -12.65
CA TYR A 218 11.88 10.84 -13.89
C TYR A 218 11.50 11.69 -15.11
N SER A 219 12.22 11.51 -16.21
CA SER A 219 11.81 12.03 -17.52
C SER A 219 10.48 11.44 -17.96
N TYR A 220 10.24 10.16 -17.66
CA TYR A 220 8.98 9.46 -17.74
C TYR A 220 9.04 8.17 -16.92
N LEU A 221 7.97 7.86 -16.21
CA LEU A 221 7.83 6.65 -15.41
C LEU A 221 6.46 6.00 -15.73
N PRO A 222 6.42 4.86 -16.42
CA PRO A 222 5.16 4.24 -16.77
C PRO A 222 4.40 3.74 -15.54
N PRO A 223 3.06 3.69 -15.57
CA PRO A 223 2.23 3.26 -14.45
C PRO A 223 2.61 1.95 -13.76
N GLN A 224 3.02 0.98 -14.56
CA GLN A 224 3.45 -0.34 -14.12
C GLN A 224 4.65 -0.29 -13.15
N ARG A 225 5.46 0.77 -13.20
CA ARG A 225 6.68 0.93 -12.39
C ARG A 225 6.46 1.67 -11.07
N TYR A 226 5.56 2.65 -11.01
CA TYR A 226 5.26 3.32 -9.74
C TYR A 226 4.17 2.63 -8.91
N MET A 227 3.38 1.73 -9.49
CA MET A 227 2.24 1.11 -8.80
C MET A 227 2.64 0.38 -7.51
N ARG A 228 3.80 -0.30 -7.52
CA ARG A 228 4.34 -0.93 -6.31
C ARG A 228 4.71 0.12 -5.26
N ASN A 229 5.36 1.22 -5.66
CA ASN A 229 5.70 2.31 -4.75
C ASN A 229 4.44 2.90 -4.10
N LEU A 230 3.35 3.11 -4.85
CA LEU A 230 2.06 3.51 -4.27
C LEU A 230 1.54 2.49 -3.26
N ALA A 231 1.57 1.19 -3.59
CA ALA A 231 1.13 0.13 -2.67
C ALA A 231 1.98 0.05 -1.38
N GLU A 232 3.24 0.47 -1.45
CA GLU A 232 4.17 0.61 -0.33
C GLU A 232 4.02 1.94 0.43
N GLY A 233 3.13 2.84 -0.02
CA GLY A 233 2.82 4.11 0.62
C GLY A 233 3.64 5.31 0.15
N ALA A 234 4.24 5.26 -1.04
CA ALA A 234 4.85 6.42 -1.66
C ALA A 234 3.81 7.42 -2.19
N ILE A 235 4.26 8.64 -2.46
CA ILE A 235 3.46 9.65 -3.18
C ILE A 235 4.03 9.80 -4.60
N VAL A 236 3.16 9.77 -5.61
CA VAL A 236 3.55 10.05 -7.00
C VAL A 236 3.00 11.41 -7.38
N MET A 237 3.88 12.37 -7.66
CA MET A 237 3.52 13.63 -8.28
C MET A 237 3.49 13.47 -9.80
N MET A 238 2.39 13.89 -10.40
CA MET A 238 2.23 13.96 -11.85
C MET A 238 1.96 15.39 -12.30
N TYR A 239 2.42 15.69 -13.51
CA TYR A 239 2.08 16.92 -14.20
C TYR A 239 1.89 16.65 -15.69
N HIS A 240 1.00 17.39 -16.33
CA HIS A 240 0.87 17.34 -17.77
C HIS A 240 2.08 18.04 -18.41
N PRO A 241 2.68 17.53 -19.49
CA PRO A 241 3.81 18.21 -20.16
C PRO A 241 3.54 19.65 -20.62
N CYS A 242 2.26 20.01 -20.80
CA CYS A 242 1.83 21.36 -21.13
C CYS A 242 1.50 22.25 -19.92
N ALA A 243 1.58 21.72 -18.70
CA ALA A 243 1.28 22.48 -17.48
C ALA A 243 2.21 23.69 -17.35
N PHE A 244 1.69 24.75 -16.73
CA PHE A 244 2.50 25.93 -16.45
C PHE A 244 3.68 25.60 -15.53
N GLN A 245 4.91 25.80 -16.03
CA GLN A 245 6.13 25.35 -15.37
C GLN A 245 6.27 25.88 -13.93
N GLY A 246 5.87 27.12 -13.66
CA GLY A 246 5.96 27.68 -12.30
C GLY A 246 5.08 26.93 -11.28
N GLN A 247 3.95 26.34 -11.70
CA GLN A 247 3.13 25.50 -10.83
C GLN A 247 3.76 24.11 -10.65
N VAL A 248 4.35 23.54 -11.71
CA VAL A 248 5.10 22.28 -11.64
C VAL A 248 6.27 22.40 -10.66
N ASP A 249 7.08 23.44 -10.81
CA ASP A 249 8.25 23.69 -9.94
C ASP A 249 7.82 23.89 -8.48
N GLN A 250 6.73 24.64 -8.26
CA GLN A 250 6.18 24.85 -6.92
C GLN A 250 5.72 23.53 -6.29
N LEU A 251 5.00 22.68 -7.02
CA LEU A 251 4.55 21.39 -6.51
C LEU A 251 5.73 20.44 -6.23
N GLN A 252 6.71 20.40 -7.12
CA GLN A 252 7.93 19.59 -6.97
C GLN A 252 8.74 20.01 -5.75
N GLN A 253 8.86 21.31 -5.47
CA GLN A 253 9.54 21.81 -4.26
C GLN A 253 8.82 21.38 -2.99
N ILE A 254 7.48 21.44 -2.97
CA ILE A 254 6.69 21.04 -1.80
C ILE A 254 6.82 19.53 -1.58
N VAL A 255 6.61 18.71 -2.61
CA VAL A 255 6.70 17.24 -2.52
C VAL A 255 8.11 16.82 -2.11
N GLY A 256 9.15 17.30 -2.79
CA GLY A 256 10.55 16.97 -2.48
C GLY A 256 11.07 17.56 -1.16
N GLY A 257 10.32 18.49 -0.55
CA GLY A 257 10.54 18.99 0.81
C GLY A 257 9.68 18.31 1.87
N CYS A 258 8.66 17.54 1.49
CA CYS A 258 7.72 16.91 2.39
C CYS A 258 8.12 15.50 2.82
N LEU A 259 8.63 14.69 1.89
CA LEU A 259 8.96 13.29 2.13
C LEU A 259 10.07 12.80 1.20
N TYR A 260 10.83 11.81 1.64
CA TYR A 260 11.81 11.10 0.83
C TYR A 260 11.13 10.18 -0.19
N ARG A 261 10.08 9.45 0.20
CA ARG A 261 9.40 8.46 -0.65
C ARG A 261 8.44 9.08 -1.67
N HIS A 262 8.99 9.89 -2.57
CA HIS A 262 8.24 10.48 -3.67
C HIS A 262 8.78 10.04 -5.03
N LEU A 263 7.88 10.06 -6.02
CA LEU A 263 8.19 9.91 -7.43
C LEU A 263 7.61 11.10 -8.18
N ILE A 264 8.32 11.64 -9.16
CA ILE A 264 7.84 12.76 -9.98
C ILE A 264 7.95 12.36 -11.45
N THR A 265 6.87 12.49 -12.20
CA THR A 265 6.86 12.12 -13.62
C THR A 265 5.82 12.89 -14.43
N PRO A 266 6.07 13.23 -15.70
CA PRO A 266 5.03 13.76 -16.57
C PRO A 266 3.97 12.69 -16.91
N SER A 267 2.73 13.13 -17.17
CA SER A 267 1.67 12.26 -17.65
C SER A 267 0.68 13.00 -18.57
N GLN A 268 0.39 12.37 -19.72
CA GLN A 268 -0.66 12.82 -20.67
C GLN A 268 -2.08 12.49 -20.18
N SER A 269 -2.23 11.72 -19.10
CA SER A 269 -3.56 11.32 -18.59
C SER A 269 -4.29 12.42 -17.84
N LEU A 270 -3.61 13.53 -17.53
CA LEU A 270 -4.18 14.66 -16.79
C LEU A 270 -4.93 15.61 -17.71
N SER A 271 -6.07 16.11 -17.24
CA SER A 271 -6.88 17.05 -18.01
C SER A 271 -6.24 18.45 -18.10
N PRO A 272 -6.57 19.25 -19.14
CA PRO A 272 -6.16 20.66 -19.19
C PRO A 272 -6.68 21.48 -18.01
N GLU A 273 -7.87 21.17 -17.48
CA GLU A 273 -8.46 21.91 -16.35
C GLU A 273 -7.70 21.68 -15.05
N ARG A 274 -7.11 20.49 -14.87
CA ARG A 274 -6.31 20.11 -13.71
C ARG A 274 -5.05 19.36 -14.14
N PRO A 275 -4.04 20.09 -14.62
CA PRO A 275 -2.87 19.49 -15.24
C PRO A 275 -1.80 19.08 -14.22
N LEU A 276 -2.14 19.07 -12.92
CA LEU A 276 -1.26 18.67 -11.82
C LEU A 276 -2.00 17.65 -10.96
N ALA A 277 -1.30 16.62 -10.48
CA ALA A 277 -1.89 15.65 -9.58
C ALA A 277 -0.90 15.09 -8.55
N LEU A 278 -1.42 14.69 -7.39
CA LEU A 278 -0.76 13.81 -6.44
C LEU A 278 -1.53 12.50 -6.36
N LEU A 279 -0.80 11.39 -6.44
CA LEU A 279 -1.34 10.06 -6.28
C LEU A 279 -0.83 9.45 -4.98
N ALA A 280 -1.72 8.81 -4.26
CA ALA A 280 -1.42 7.85 -3.21
C ALA A 280 -2.17 6.55 -3.53
N TRP A 281 -1.93 5.49 -2.76
CA TRP A 281 -2.71 4.26 -2.93
C TRP A 281 -4.21 4.57 -2.88
N SER A 282 -4.93 4.21 -3.94
CA SER A 282 -6.37 4.44 -4.15
C SER A 282 -6.88 5.89 -4.12
N HIS A 283 -6.01 6.90 -4.14
CA HIS A 283 -6.39 8.32 -4.02
C HIS A 283 -5.68 9.22 -5.04
N ILE A 284 -6.43 10.15 -5.62
CA ILE A 284 -5.94 11.16 -6.58
C ILE A 284 -6.35 12.54 -6.07
N LEU A 285 -5.40 13.45 -5.94
CA LEU A 285 -5.67 14.87 -5.80
C LEU A 285 -5.28 15.58 -7.09
N GLU A 286 -6.25 16.01 -7.89
CA GLU A 286 -6.04 16.78 -9.12
C GLU A 286 -6.22 18.28 -8.85
N MET A 287 -5.37 19.12 -9.45
CA MET A 287 -5.32 20.55 -9.17
C MET A 287 -5.06 21.36 -10.45
N SER A 288 -5.68 22.55 -10.53
CA SER A 288 -5.34 23.56 -11.55
C SER A 288 -4.19 24.47 -11.08
N VAL A 289 -4.25 24.86 -9.80
CA VAL A 289 -3.27 25.70 -9.11
C VAL A 289 -2.84 24.98 -7.84
N VAL A 290 -1.55 25.04 -7.52
CA VAL A 290 -0.96 24.45 -6.33
C VAL A 290 -1.41 25.20 -5.10
N ASP A 291 -2.10 24.49 -4.21
CA ASP A 291 -2.38 24.91 -2.85
C ASP A 291 -1.43 24.16 -1.90
N LYS A 292 -0.55 24.91 -1.22
CA LYS A 292 0.47 24.34 -0.33
C LYS A 292 -0.15 23.57 0.84
N HIS A 293 -1.22 24.09 1.43
CA HIS A 293 -1.88 23.47 2.58
C HIS A 293 -2.54 22.17 2.15
N LEU A 294 -3.28 22.22 1.05
CA LEU A 294 -3.97 21.05 0.52
C LEU A 294 -2.99 19.92 0.14
N VAL A 295 -1.87 20.28 -0.49
CA VAL A 295 -0.80 19.32 -0.82
C VAL A 295 -0.19 18.70 0.43
N ALA A 296 0.17 19.52 1.43
CA ALA A 296 0.75 19.02 2.66
C ALA A 296 -0.22 18.12 3.43
N ASP A 297 -1.51 18.49 3.48
CA ASP A 297 -2.55 17.71 4.13
C ASP A 297 -2.79 16.37 3.41
N PHE A 298 -2.78 16.37 2.07
CA PHE A 298 -2.86 15.13 1.29
C PHE A 298 -1.68 14.20 1.60
N ILE A 299 -0.45 14.71 1.59
CA ILE A 299 0.74 13.91 1.89
C ILE A 299 0.68 13.36 3.31
N LYS A 300 0.39 14.20 4.31
CA LYS A 300 0.27 13.77 5.71
C LYS A 300 -0.81 12.71 5.89
N LYS A 301 -1.92 12.84 5.16
CA LYS A 301 -3.06 11.94 5.28
C LYS A 301 -2.88 10.62 4.55
N TYR A 302 -2.17 10.57 3.43
CA TYR A 302 -2.15 9.40 2.55
C TYR A 302 -0.77 8.78 2.30
N ALA A 303 0.33 9.46 2.65
CA ALA A 303 1.65 8.83 2.60
C ALA A 303 1.75 7.71 3.64
N LYS A 304 2.63 6.74 3.37
CA LYS A 304 2.90 5.55 4.20
C LYS A 304 1.68 4.64 4.38
N GLN A 305 0.67 4.78 3.53
CA GLN A 305 -0.53 3.94 3.52
C GLN A 305 -0.60 3.11 2.24
N GLY A 306 -0.98 1.85 2.38
CA GLY A 306 -1.14 0.92 1.28
C GLY A 306 -1.05 -0.52 1.77
N PRO A 307 -1.49 -1.49 0.96
CA PRO A 307 -1.53 -2.91 1.35
C PRO A 307 -0.13 -3.53 1.51
N LEU A 308 0.92 -2.90 0.99
CA LEU A 308 2.31 -3.32 1.12
C LEU A 308 3.14 -2.36 1.99
N ALA A 309 2.51 -1.37 2.62
CA ALA A 309 3.18 -0.45 3.52
C ALA A 309 3.60 -1.20 4.80
N VAL A 310 4.86 -1.00 5.20
CA VAL A 310 5.42 -1.53 6.44
C VAL A 310 6.11 -0.39 7.21
N GLU A 311 6.14 -0.47 8.54
CA GLU A 311 6.64 0.64 9.37
C GLU A 311 8.10 1.02 9.10
N ASN A 312 8.97 0.02 8.87
CA ASN A 312 10.41 0.21 8.64
C ASN A 312 10.78 -0.19 7.21
N LEU A 313 10.10 0.40 6.22
CA LEU A 313 10.30 0.07 4.81
C LEU A 313 11.74 0.42 4.34
N SER A 314 12.43 1.37 4.98
CA SER A 314 13.84 1.69 4.75
C SER A 314 14.76 0.45 4.70
N ARG A 315 14.55 -0.50 5.62
CA ARG A 315 15.35 -1.73 5.72
C ARG A 315 15.26 -2.62 4.48
N LEU A 316 14.15 -2.54 3.77
CA LEU A 316 13.91 -3.25 2.51
C LEU A 316 14.41 -2.42 1.33
N VAL A 317 14.16 -1.11 1.33
CA VAL A 317 14.53 -0.20 0.25
C VAL A 317 16.05 -0.13 0.07
N ASN A 318 16.83 -0.01 1.14
CA ASN A 318 18.29 0.18 1.02
C ASN A 318 19.04 -1.05 0.50
N LYS A 319 18.38 -2.21 0.48
CA LYS A 319 19.00 -3.50 0.10
C LYS A 319 18.43 -4.06 -1.20
N ARG A 320 17.38 -3.45 -1.75
CA ARG A 320 16.72 -3.95 -2.96
C ARG A 320 17.30 -3.30 -4.21
N GLU A 321 17.25 -4.05 -5.30
CA GLU A 321 17.40 -3.47 -6.62
C GLU A 321 16.16 -2.66 -6.99
N SER A 322 16.36 -1.61 -7.78
CA SER A 322 15.33 -0.65 -8.17
C SER A 322 15.39 -0.33 -9.65
N TYR A 323 14.24 0.04 -10.21
CA TYR A 323 14.11 0.48 -11.59
C TYR A 323 14.56 1.93 -11.72
N LYS A 324 15.58 2.18 -12.54
CA LYS A 324 16.21 3.51 -12.72
C LYS A 324 16.12 4.08 -14.14
N VAL A 325 15.48 3.38 -15.08
CA VAL A 325 15.36 3.91 -16.45
C VAL A 325 14.50 5.17 -16.45
N GLY A 326 15.01 6.23 -17.07
CA GLY A 326 14.38 7.56 -17.09
C GLY A 326 14.60 8.39 -15.82
N LEU A 327 15.29 7.87 -14.80
CA LEU A 327 15.58 8.62 -13.57
C LEU A 327 16.54 9.78 -13.88
N GLN A 328 16.13 10.99 -13.51
CA GLN A 328 16.92 12.22 -13.68
C GLN A 328 17.64 12.57 -12.38
N THR A 329 16.93 12.54 -11.25
CA THR A 329 17.48 12.86 -9.94
C THR A 329 16.89 11.93 -8.89
N GLU A 330 17.75 11.33 -8.06
CA GLU A 330 17.32 10.56 -6.90
C GLU A 330 16.72 11.49 -5.82
N ALA A 331 15.72 11.00 -5.10
CA ALA A 331 15.12 11.71 -3.99
C ALA A 331 16.15 11.87 -2.86
N ARG A 332 16.25 13.08 -2.32
CA ARG A 332 17.06 13.35 -1.13
C ARG A 332 16.30 12.95 0.13
N LEU A 333 17.05 12.52 1.14
CA LEU A 333 16.49 12.37 2.48
C LEU A 333 16.03 13.74 3.01
N VAL A 334 14.80 13.80 3.49
CA VAL A 334 14.20 15.00 4.08
C VAL A 334 14.36 14.95 5.60
N THR A 335 13.72 13.99 6.24
CA THR A 335 13.79 13.78 7.70
C THR A 335 14.53 12.50 8.05
N SER A 336 14.11 11.38 7.47
CA SER A 336 14.74 10.07 7.62
C SER A 336 14.37 9.16 6.45
N GLU A 337 15.04 8.03 6.28
CA GLU A 337 14.68 7.00 5.30
C GLU A 337 13.26 6.45 5.51
N ASP A 338 12.71 6.57 6.73
CA ASP A 338 11.36 6.16 7.08
C ASP A 338 10.28 7.24 7.05
N ASP A 339 10.61 8.45 6.59
CA ASP A 339 9.73 9.60 6.64
C ASP A 339 9.09 9.74 8.03
N ALA A 340 9.93 9.81 9.08
CA ALA A 340 9.48 9.89 10.47
C ALA A 340 8.59 11.12 10.71
N GLU A 341 8.95 12.23 10.06
CA GLU A 341 8.15 13.44 10.01
C GLU A 341 7.90 13.82 8.54
N LEU A 342 6.62 14.09 8.23
CA LEU A 342 6.15 14.50 6.91
C LEU A 342 5.92 16.01 6.90
N CYS A 343 6.53 16.70 5.93
CA CYS A 343 6.39 18.14 5.72
C CYS A 343 6.84 19.00 6.92
N GLY A 344 7.79 18.53 7.74
CA GLY A 344 8.27 19.24 8.93
C GLY A 344 8.83 20.64 8.65
N TYR A 345 9.70 20.74 7.63
CA TYR A 345 10.35 22.02 7.25
C TYR A 345 9.42 23.03 6.59
N LEU A 346 8.25 22.62 6.11
CA LEU A 346 7.28 23.55 5.52
C LEU A 346 6.54 24.35 6.60
N GLY A 347 6.46 23.86 7.84
CA GLY A 347 5.80 24.56 8.94
C GLY A 347 6.43 25.90 9.31
N GLU A 348 7.71 26.14 8.95
CA GLU A 348 8.41 27.40 9.22
C GLU A 348 8.22 28.47 8.13
N GLN A 349 7.65 28.10 6.97
CA GLN A 349 7.44 28.99 5.81
C GLN A 349 5.95 29.05 5.37
N MET A 350 5.04 28.47 6.15
CA MET A 350 3.59 28.45 5.93
C MET A 350 2.89 29.61 6.60
#